data_AF-A0AAJ1AE23-F1
#
_entry.id   AF-A0AAJ1AE23-F1
#
_cell.length_a   1.000
_cell.length_b   1.000
_cell.length_c   1.000
_cell.angle_alpha   90.00
_cell.angle_beta   90.00
_cell.angle_gamma   90.00
#
_symmetry.space_group_name_H-M   'P 1'
#
loop_
_entity.id
_entity.type
_entity.pdbx_description
1 polymer ?
#
loop_
_entity_poly.entity_id
_entity_poly.type
_entity_poly.pdbx_seq_one_letter_code
_entity_poly.pdbx_strand_id
1 'polypeptide(L)'
;MVGSPATATLRLNDKVVVDLEDETLRLENGDAIALRPQAFAVLRHLVQNANRLVTKAELLEAVWGGAAVTDDSLVQCIHEIRRALGDERYAVLATVSRRGYRLSLERSDESALGGPSIAVLPFATMRGDEPNDYFADGLVEDIITNLSKIPGLFVIARNSSFGFRGEKADLRTIAAELRVRYLLQGSLRQSGGRLRINAQLVDGASATNVWADRFEGAATDVFDLQDRLTEQIVGSIEPSVRRAEIERAHRKRPESLDAYDLYLRALPHAHANTPVETDKALQLLARSIELQPDYVAAHGYAAWCYEQRYLRNGLDPADKATALSHADIALGINSDDPQAMSIGAFVRANLTRDYDAAVEVLDRALALNNNSALAFGFSALVSAHSERHQRAVEHAHKALRLSPLDDPLSYHPYCALALTHLFASAFADAARYSALAVRANPGFSIPYAYLAASHVGLGNVEAAHSAARRLMEVAPNFSVGGYVRTNLFQPYLMDALAAALRTAGLPE
;
A
#
# COMPACT_ATOMS: atom_id res chain seq x y z
N MET A 1 -38.50 -7.40 -34.68
CA MET A 1 -38.46 -6.92 -33.29
C MET A 1 -37.02 -6.60 -32.97
N VAL A 2 -36.68 -5.31 -33.05
CA VAL A 2 -35.34 -4.78 -32.76
C VAL A 2 -35.22 -4.70 -31.25
N GLY A 3 -34.29 -5.45 -30.65
CA GLY A 3 -33.97 -5.34 -29.24
C GLY A 3 -33.18 -4.05 -29.00
N SER A 4 -33.71 -3.18 -28.13
CA SER A 4 -33.04 -1.97 -27.66
C SER A 4 -31.65 -2.29 -27.08
N PRO A 5 -30.65 -1.41 -27.29
CA PRO A 5 -29.35 -1.52 -26.64
C PRO A 5 -29.49 -1.28 -25.14
N ALA A 6 -28.71 -2.02 -24.35
CA ALA A 6 -28.69 -1.93 -22.89
C ALA A 6 -28.26 -0.52 -22.43
N THR A 7 -29.17 0.16 -21.75
CA THR A 7 -29.01 1.48 -21.14
C THR A 7 -27.87 1.48 -20.13
N ALA A 8 -27.01 2.51 -20.13
CA ALA A 8 -25.87 2.66 -19.20
C ALA A 8 -26.34 3.12 -17.80
N THR A 9 -27.26 2.36 -17.21
CA THR A 9 -27.81 2.58 -15.88
C THR A 9 -26.81 2.09 -14.82
N LEU A 10 -26.40 2.97 -13.91
CA LEU A 10 -25.36 2.71 -12.91
C LEU A 10 -25.91 2.86 -11.49
N ARG A 11 -25.67 1.87 -10.63
CA ARG A 11 -26.07 1.92 -9.22
C ARG A 11 -25.06 2.76 -8.43
N LEU A 12 -25.53 3.80 -7.73
CA LEU A 12 -24.69 4.70 -6.93
C LEU A 12 -24.59 4.26 -5.47
N ASN A 13 -25.66 3.66 -4.94
CA ASN A 13 -25.69 3.01 -3.62
C ASN A 13 -26.85 2.00 -3.55
N ASP A 14 -27.15 1.48 -2.36
CA ASP A 14 -28.23 0.50 -2.17
C ASP A 14 -29.62 1.05 -2.52
N LYS A 15 -29.80 2.36 -2.69
CA LYS A 15 -31.10 3.00 -2.87
C LYS A 15 -31.25 3.75 -4.18
N VAL A 16 -30.15 4.17 -4.80
CA VAL A 16 -30.16 5.15 -5.90
C VAL A 16 -29.41 4.63 -7.12
N VAL A 17 -30.03 4.85 -8.26
CA VAL A 17 -29.56 4.48 -9.59
C VAL A 17 -29.52 5.73 -10.46
N VAL A 18 -28.43 5.93 -11.20
CA VAL A 18 -28.27 7.03 -12.15
C VAL A 18 -28.28 6.49 -13.57
N ASP A 19 -28.98 7.20 -14.44
CA ASP A 19 -28.90 7.04 -15.89
C ASP A 19 -28.15 8.24 -16.47
N LEU A 20 -26.94 7.99 -16.98
CA LEU A 20 -26.09 9.07 -17.49
C LEU A 20 -26.54 9.57 -18.87
N GLU A 21 -27.26 8.74 -19.64
CA GLU A 21 -27.76 9.06 -20.98
C GLU A 21 -29.03 9.90 -20.88
N ASP A 22 -29.98 9.47 -20.04
CA ASP A 22 -31.26 10.18 -19.84
C ASP A 22 -31.17 11.36 -18.85
N GLU A 23 -30.00 11.59 -18.26
CA GLU A 23 -29.77 12.55 -17.17
C GLU A 23 -30.71 12.37 -15.97
N THR A 24 -31.10 11.13 -15.66
CA THR A 24 -32.06 10.86 -14.57
C THR A 24 -31.41 10.20 -13.37
N LEU A 25 -31.91 10.56 -12.18
CA LEU A 25 -31.60 9.90 -10.93
C LEU A 25 -32.89 9.26 -10.41
N ARG A 26 -32.86 7.98 -10.05
CA ARG A 26 -34.05 7.25 -9.59
C ARG A 26 -33.73 6.45 -8.33
N LEU A 27 -34.74 6.27 -7.49
CA LEU A 27 -34.71 5.27 -6.42
C LEU A 27 -34.85 3.86 -7.02
N GLU A 28 -34.41 2.83 -6.30
CA GLU A 28 -34.53 1.42 -6.75
C GLU A 28 -35.99 1.00 -6.98
N ASN A 29 -36.95 1.64 -6.32
CA ASN A 29 -38.39 1.44 -6.55
C ASN A 29 -38.94 2.13 -7.82
N GLY A 30 -38.09 2.85 -8.58
CA GLY A 30 -38.43 3.53 -9.82
C GLY A 30 -38.80 5.01 -9.70
N ASP A 31 -38.90 5.57 -8.49
CA ASP A 31 -39.27 6.97 -8.27
C ASP A 31 -38.16 7.92 -8.71
N ALA A 32 -38.51 8.96 -9.46
CA ALA A 32 -37.54 9.95 -9.93
C ALA A 32 -37.10 10.91 -8.81
N ILE A 33 -35.78 11.11 -8.67
CA ILE A 33 -35.18 12.09 -7.78
C ILE A 33 -34.78 13.31 -8.62
N ALA A 34 -35.41 14.45 -8.35
CA ALA A 34 -35.08 15.69 -9.04
C ALA A 34 -33.72 16.24 -8.58
N LEU A 35 -32.83 16.50 -9.52
CA LEU A 35 -31.53 17.15 -9.30
C LEU A 35 -31.39 18.31 -10.29
N ARG A 36 -30.85 19.46 -9.85
CA ARG A 36 -30.64 20.61 -10.75
C ARG A 36 -29.63 20.24 -11.85
N PRO A 37 -29.73 20.82 -13.06
CA PRO A 37 -28.83 20.47 -14.17
C PRO A 37 -27.33 20.61 -13.83
N GLN A 38 -26.95 21.65 -13.09
CA GLN A 38 -25.56 21.86 -12.65
C GLN A 38 -25.10 20.81 -11.63
N ALA A 39 -25.97 20.42 -10.70
CA ALA A 39 -25.68 19.36 -9.74
C ALA A 39 -25.60 17.99 -10.43
N PHE A 40 -26.41 17.75 -11.46
CA PHE A 40 -26.30 16.55 -12.29
C PHE A 40 -25.01 16.53 -13.10
N ALA A 41 -24.59 17.65 -13.68
CA ALA A 41 -23.31 17.74 -14.39
C ALA A 41 -22.11 17.44 -13.47
N VAL A 42 -22.13 17.96 -12.23
CA VAL A 42 -21.16 17.60 -11.19
C VAL A 42 -21.20 16.11 -10.87
N LEU A 43 -22.39 15.53 -10.66
CA LEU A 43 -22.56 14.10 -10.39
C LEU A 43 -22.03 13.24 -11.55
N ARG A 44 -22.35 13.58 -12.80
CA ARG A 44 -21.86 12.89 -13.99
C ARG A 44 -20.33 12.86 -14.01
N HIS A 45 -19.69 14.01 -13.80
CA HIS A 45 -18.23 14.09 -13.81
C HIS A 45 -17.61 13.25 -12.68
N LEU A 46 -18.23 13.24 -11.50
CA LEU A 46 -17.82 12.40 -10.37
C LEU A 46 -18.02 10.91 -10.64
N VAL A 47 -19.10 10.51 -11.31
CA VAL A 47 -19.38 9.12 -11.70
C VAL A 47 -18.38 8.62 -12.73
N GLN A 48 -18.09 9.42 -13.75
CA GLN A 48 -17.07 9.10 -14.76
C GLN A 48 -15.66 8.99 -14.17
N ASN A 49 -15.43 9.61 -13.01
CA ASN A 49 -14.18 9.59 -12.26
C ASN A 49 -14.32 8.88 -10.91
N ALA A 50 -15.22 7.92 -10.81
CA ALA A 50 -15.46 7.21 -9.56
C ALA A 50 -14.19 6.57 -8.99
N ASN A 51 -14.13 6.48 -7.67
CA ASN A 51 -13.00 6.03 -6.87
C ASN A 51 -11.73 6.90 -7.00
N ARG A 52 -11.76 7.99 -7.77
CA ARG A 52 -10.68 8.99 -7.85
C ARG A 52 -11.02 10.25 -7.07
N LEU A 53 -10.01 10.88 -6.48
CA LEU A 53 -10.13 12.27 -6.01
C LEU A 53 -10.24 13.22 -7.21
N VAL A 54 -11.38 13.91 -7.31
CA VAL A 54 -11.62 14.98 -8.28
C VAL A 54 -11.44 16.31 -7.58
N THR A 55 -10.53 17.15 -8.07
CA THR A 55 -10.22 18.42 -7.38
C THR A 55 -11.33 19.45 -7.59
N LYS A 56 -11.40 20.46 -6.70
CA LYS A 56 -12.35 21.58 -6.89
C LYS A 56 -12.12 22.30 -8.22
N ALA A 57 -10.85 22.57 -8.56
CA ALA A 57 -10.48 23.24 -9.80
C ALA A 57 -10.96 22.43 -11.02
N GLU A 58 -10.76 21.11 -10.98
CA GLU A 58 -11.21 20.22 -12.05
C GLU A 58 -12.75 20.21 -12.21
N LEU A 59 -13.51 20.18 -11.11
CA LEU A 59 -14.97 20.25 -11.17
C LEU A 59 -15.47 21.60 -11.68
N LEU A 60 -14.82 22.69 -11.25
CA LEU A 60 -15.14 24.04 -11.71
C LEU A 60 -14.87 24.17 -13.21
N GLU A 61 -13.73 23.66 -13.68
CA GLU A 61 -13.36 23.68 -15.10
C GLU A 61 -14.28 22.79 -15.93
N ALA A 62 -14.55 21.56 -15.50
CA ALA A 62 -15.35 20.59 -16.25
C ALA A 62 -16.82 21.01 -16.40
N VAL A 63 -17.41 21.61 -15.37
CA VAL A 63 -18.86 21.93 -15.37
C VAL A 63 -19.13 23.37 -15.79
N TRP A 64 -18.22 24.31 -15.49
CA TRP A 64 -18.44 25.75 -15.75
C TRP A 64 -17.46 26.37 -16.77
N GLY A 65 -16.48 25.63 -17.29
CA GLY A 65 -15.74 26.01 -18.51
C GLY A 65 -15.11 27.41 -18.50
N GLY A 66 -14.60 27.86 -17.35
CA GLY A 66 -13.98 29.18 -17.19
C GLY A 66 -14.93 30.33 -16.86
N ALA A 67 -16.23 30.08 -16.63
CA ALA A 67 -17.13 31.08 -16.07
C ALA A 67 -16.70 31.47 -14.65
N ALA A 68 -16.84 32.74 -14.29
CA ALA A 68 -16.54 33.23 -12.94
C ALA A 68 -17.62 32.78 -11.94
N VAL A 69 -17.44 31.59 -11.36
CA VAL A 69 -18.31 31.03 -10.31
C VAL A 69 -17.57 31.00 -8.97
N THR A 70 -18.31 31.19 -7.89
CA THR A 70 -17.77 31.08 -6.53
C THR A 70 -17.74 29.62 -6.08
N ASP A 71 -16.80 29.28 -5.18
CA ASP A 71 -16.71 27.97 -4.53
C ASP A 71 -18.04 27.52 -3.90
N ASP A 72 -18.87 28.45 -3.45
CA ASP A 72 -20.19 28.18 -2.87
C ASP A 72 -21.14 27.49 -3.84
N SER A 73 -21.02 27.76 -5.14
CA SER A 73 -21.85 27.13 -6.17
C SER A 73 -21.57 25.63 -6.28
N LEU A 74 -20.31 25.23 -6.16
CA LEU A 74 -19.90 23.83 -6.12
C LEU A 74 -20.33 23.16 -4.82
N VAL A 75 -20.18 23.84 -3.68
CA VAL A 75 -20.61 23.33 -2.37
C VAL A 75 -22.12 23.06 -2.36
N GLN A 76 -22.93 23.96 -2.93
CA GLN A 76 -24.38 23.77 -3.04
C GLN A 76 -24.73 22.54 -3.90
N CYS A 77 -24.04 22.35 -5.02
CA CYS A 77 -24.26 21.17 -5.88
C CYS A 77 -23.94 19.86 -5.14
N ILE A 78 -22.82 19.82 -4.38
CA ILE A 78 -22.45 18.64 -3.59
C ILE A 78 -23.46 18.35 -2.48
N HIS A 79 -24.00 19.38 -1.83
CA HIS A 79 -25.05 19.22 -0.81
C HIS A 79 -26.32 18.60 -1.40
N GLU A 80 -26.74 19.06 -2.59
CA GLU A 80 -27.91 18.51 -3.30
C GLU A 80 -27.70 17.06 -3.73
N ILE A 81 -26.51 16.72 -4.23
CA ILE A 81 -26.17 15.35 -4.60
C ILE A 81 -26.23 14.45 -3.36
N ARG A 82 -25.63 14.85 -2.23
CA ARG A 82 -25.67 14.05 -0.98
C ARG A 82 -27.09 13.81 -0.49
N ARG A 83 -27.92 14.85 -0.54
CA ARG A 83 -29.33 14.74 -0.17
C ARG A 83 -30.08 13.79 -1.10
N ALA A 84 -29.82 13.88 -2.40
CA ALA A 84 -30.40 12.98 -3.39
C ALA A 84 -29.96 11.52 -3.20
N LEU A 85 -28.72 11.29 -2.74
CA LEU A 85 -28.19 9.96 -2.43
C LEU A 85 -28.65 9.41 -1.08
N GLY A 86 -29.19 10.24 -0.18
CA GLY A 86 -29.39 9.87 1.22
C GLY A 86 -28.07 9.60 1.96
N ASP A 87 -26.98 10.23 1.51
CA ASP A 87 -25.61 10.01 2.00
C ASP A 87 -25.28 10.91 3.21
N GLU A 88 -26.00 10.72 4.32
CA GLU A 88 -25.83 11.51 5.55
C GLU A 88 -24.47 11.27 6.24
N ARG A 89 -23.82 10.13 5.94
CA ARG A 89 -22.53 9.72 6.52
C ARG A 89 -21.33 9.99 5.60
N TYR A 90 -21.56 10.63 4.44
CA TYR A 90 -20.51 10.91 3.44
C TYR A 90 -19.77 9.65 2.93
N ALA A 91 -20.46 8.50 2.95
CA ALA A 91 -19.92 7.20 2.58
C ALA A 91 -19.83 7.03 1.05
N VAL A 92 -20.76 7.64 0.31
CA VAL A 92 -20.82 7.55 -1.16
C VAL A 92 -20.08 8.72 -1.81
N LEU A 93 -20.28 9.94 -1.30
CA LEU A 93 -19.65 11.17 -1.79
C LEU A 93 -18.87 11.86 -0.67
N ALA A 94 -17.59 11.50 -0.55
CA ALA A 94 -16.67 12.03 0.46
C ALA A 94 -16.10 13.40 0.07
N THR A 95 -15.94 14.30 1.04
CA THR A 95 -15.13 15.52 0.89
C THR A 95 -13.71 15.24 1.31
N VAL A 96 -12.76 15.51 0.42
CA VAL A 96 -11.33 15.49 0.76
C VAL A 96 -10.92 16.93 1.07
N SER A 97 -10.70 17.19 2.35
CA SER A 97 -10.43 18.52 2.91
C SER A 97 -9.37 19.28 2.08
N ARG A 98 -9.72 20.52 1.68
CA ARG A 98 -8.90 21.44 0.88
C ARG A 98 -8.49 20.95 -0.52
N ARG A 99 -8.91 19.75 -0.96
CA ARG A 99 -8.52 19.19 -2.26
C ARG A 99 -9.71 19.05 -3.22
N GLY A 100 -10.81 18.46 -2.78
CA GLY A 100 -11.96 18.20 -3.65
C GLY A 100 -12.92 17.13 -3.12
N TYR A 101 -13.46 16.32 -4.02
CA TYR A 101 -14.50 15.33 -3.72
C TYR A 101 -14.18 13.99 -4.38
N ARG A 102 -14.66 12.90 -3.76
CA ARG A 102 -14.50 11.53 -4.29
C ARG A 102 -15.84 10.80 -4.17
N LEU A 103 -16.33 10.29 -5.30
CA LEU A 103 -17.50 9.42 -5.37
C LEU A 103 -17.04 7.97 -5.41
N SER A 104 -17.54 7.11 -4.52
CA SER A 104 -17.20 5.69 -4.48
C SER A 104 -18.37 4.83 -4.97
N LEU A 105 -18.11 4.00 -5.99
CA LEU A 105 -19.11 3.13 -6.63
C LEU A 105 -18.98 1.65 -6.24
N GLU A 106 -18.07 1.33 -5.31
CA GLU A 106 -17.90 -0.05 -4.87
C GLU A 106 -19.06 -0.50 -3.99
N ARG A 107 -19.53 -1.73 -4.27
CA ARG A 107 -20.55 -2.47 -3.52
C ARG A 107 -20.32 -2.31 -2.03
N SER A 108 -21.42 -2.13 -1.30
CA SER A 108 -21.58 -2.30 0.14
C SER A 108 -21.24 -3.72 0.60
N ASP A 109 -20.01 -4.20 0.32
CA ASP A 109 -19.36 -5.26 1.09
C ASP A 109 -18.61 -4.64 2.28
N GLU A 110 -19.28 -3.70 2.98
CA GLU A 110 -18.85 -3.18 4.29
C GLU A 110 -18.87 -4.25 5.40
N SER A 111 -19.03 -5.54 5.06
CA SER A 111 -19.05 -6.65 6.02
C SER A 111 -18.31 -7.92 5.55
N ALA A 112 -17.62 -7.94 4.40
CA ALA A 112 -16.99 -9.18 3.92
C ALA A 112 -15.60 -9.49 4.54
N LEU A 113 -15.31 -8.93 5.72
CA LEU A 113 -14.68 -9.59 6.87
C LEU A 113 -15.20 -8.85 8.10
N GLY A 114 -16.37 -9.22 8.64
CA GLY A 114 -17.04 -8.57 9.79
C GLY A 114 -16.31 -8.65 11.14
N GLY A 115 -14.97 -8.62 11.13
CA GLY A 115 -14.09 -8.64 12.30
C GLY A 115 -13.57 -7.26 12.69
N PRO A 116 -12.89 -7.15 13.84
CA PRO A 116 -12.29 -5.90 14.30
C PRO A 116 -11.21 -5.41 13.33
N SER A 117 -11.15 -4.10 13.08
CA SER A 117 -10.09 -3.45 12.30
C SER A 117 -9.53 -2.23 13.03
N ILE A 118 -8.22 -2.00 12.93
CA ILE A 118 -7.52 -0.96 13.69
C ILE A 118 -6.44 -0.27 12.87
N ALA A 119 -6.29 1.05 13.07
CA ALA A 119 -5.11 1.79 12.65
C ALA A 119 -4.43 2.41 13.89
N VAL A 120 -3.10 2.45 13.89
CA VAL A 120 -2.32 3.11 14.95
C VAL A 120 -1.78 4.43 14.43
N LEU A 121 -2.28 5.52 14.98
CA LEU A 121 -1.88 6.87 14.62
C LEU A 121 -0.55 7.25 15.27
N PRO A 122 0.23 8.17 14.66
CA PRO A 122 1.42 8.74 15.28
C PRO A 122 1.17 9.25 16.70
N PHE A 123 2.02 8.87 17.65
CA PHE A 123 1.91 9.36 19.02
C PHE A 123 2.42 10.79 19.10
N ALA A 124 1.67 11.67 19.77
CA ALA A 124 2.06 13.06 19.93
C ALA A 124 3.23 13.21 20.92
N THR A 125 4.25 13.97 20.54
CA THR A 125 5.43 14.31 21.36
C THR A 125 5.41 15.81 21.73
N MET A 126 6.42 16.29 22.46
CA MET A 126 6.62 17.73 22.68
C MET A 126 7.27 18.36 21.43
N ARG A 127 6.73 19.49 20.96
CA ARG A 127 7.15 20.16 19.71
C ARG A 127 8.66 20.50 19.71
N GLY A 128 9.35 20.06 18.66
CA GLY A 128 10.73 20.47 18.35
C GLY A 128 11.82 19.51 18.81
N ASP A 129 11.46 18.26 19.15
CA ASP A 129 12.38 17.25 19.66
C ASP A 129 12.44 16.06 18.68
N GLU A 130 13.18 16.23 17.57
CA GLU A 130 13.33 15.24 16.50
C GLU A 130 13.73 13.82 17.01
N PRO A 131 14.62 13.66 18.00
CA PRO A 131 14.90 12.36 18.60
C PRO A 131 13.67 11.68 19.23
N ASN A 132 12.81 12.45 19.88
CA ASN A 132 11.59 11.93 20.53
C ASN A 132 10.50 11.59 19.51
N ASP A 133 10.41 12.34 18.40
CA ASP A 133 9.51 12.02 17.29
C ASP A 133 9.88 10.69 16.62
N TYR A 134 11.17 10.49 16.33
CA TYR A 134 11.66 9.25 15.74
C TYR A 134 11.43 8.04 16.66
N PHE A 135 11.62 8.21 17.97
CA PHE A 135 11.37 7.16 18.94
C PHE A 135 9.87 6.81 19.07
N ALA A 136 8.99 7.81 19.11
CA ALA A 136 7.54 7.58 19.11
C ALA A 136 7.09 6.83 17.85
N ASP A 137 7.74 7.11 16.73
CA ASP A 137 7.49 6.51 15.43
C ASP A 137 7.90 5.03 15.35
N GLY A 138 9.01 4.67 16.01
CA GLY A 138 9.44 3.29 16.19
C GLY A 138 8.51 2.50 17.10
N LEU A 139 8.12 3.08 18.24
CA LEU A 139 7.14 2.48 19.15
C LEU A 139 5.81 2.17 18.44
N VAL A 140 5.33 3.08 17.60
CA VAL A 140 4.10 2.84 16.83
C VAL A 140 4.28 1.72 15.80
N GLU A 141 5.41 1.65 15.09
CA GLU A 141 5.70 0.55 14.16
C GLU A 141 5.69 -0.80 14.87
N ASP A 142 6.27 -0.85 16.06
CA ASP A 142 6.34 -2.06 16.85
C ASP A 142 4.96 -2.49 17.40
N ILE A 143 4.11 -1.53 17.80
CA ILE A 143 2.71 -1.81 18.16
C ILE A 143 1.96 -2.37 16.95
N ILE A 144 2.10 -1.76 15.77
CA ILE A 144 1.48 -2.24 14.51
C ILE A 144 1.95 -3.66 14.21
N THR A 145 3.24 -3.92 14.37
CA THR A 145 3.86 -5.23 14.14
C THR A 145 3.28 -6.31 15.05
N ASN A 146 3.10 -6.00 16.34
CA ASN A 146 2.51 -6.95 17.28
C ASN A 146 1.02 -7.17 17.01
N LEU A 147 0.25 -6.10 16.83
CA LEU A 147 -1.18 -6.20 16.50
C LEU A 147 -1.42 -6.97 15.20
N SER A 148 -0.54 -6.84 14.21
CA SER A 148 -0.68 -7.50 12.90
C SER A 148 -0.62 -9.02 12.97
N LYS A 149 0.00 -9.57 14.02
CA LYS A 149 0.11 -11.03 14.26
C LYS A 149 -1.19 -11.65 14.79
N ILE A 150 -2.18 -10.82 15.11
CA ILE A 150 -3.46 -11.25 15.69
C ILE A 150 -4.38 -11.84 14.61
N PRO A 151 -4.74 -13.13 14.70
CA PRO A 151 -5.73 -13.70 13.81
C PRO A 151 -7.09 -13.01 14.00
N GLY A 152 -7.69 -12.54 12.92
CA GLY A 152 -9.03 -11.93 12.93
C GLY A 152 -9.05 -10.42 13.18
N LEU A 153 -7.91 -9.80 13.52
CA LEU A 153 -7.77 -8.34 13.59
C LEU A 153 -7.17 -7.82 12.28
N PHE A 154 -7.85 -6.90 11.61
CA PHE A 154 -7.33 -6.24 10.41
C PHE A 154 -6.57 -4.98 10.81
N VAL A 155 -5.25 -4.97 10.64
CA VAL A 155 -4.39 -3.86 11.06
C VAL A 155 -3.91 -3.07 9.84
N ILE A 156 -4.10 -1.75 9.86
CA ILE A 156 -3.63 -0.85 8.80
C ILE A 156 -2.11 -0.64 8.94
N ALA A 157 -1.42 -0.69 7.80
CA ALA A 157 0.01 -0.44 7.73
C ALA A 157 0.38 0.98 8.22
N ARG A 158 1.59 1.09 8.79
CA ARG A 158 2.14 2.33 9.35
C ARG A 158 2.08 3.51 8.39
N ASN A 159 2.52 3.29 7.16
CA ASN A 159 2.64 4.36 6.16
C ASN A 159 1.30 5.06 5.89
N SER A 160 0.20 4.31 5.89
CA SER A 160 -1.14 4.87 5.70
C SER A 160 -1.63 5.65 6.93
N SER A 161 -1.22 5.27 8.13
CA SER A 161 -1.60 5.97 9.37
C SER A 161 -0.75 7.23 9.63
N PHE A 162 0.48 7.27 9.11
CA PHE A 162 1.45 8.33 9.41
C PHE A 162 1.20 9.63 8.64
N GLY A 163 0.43 9.58 7.55
CA GLY A 163 -0.03 10.77 6.83
C GLY A 163 -0.86 11.74 7.69
N PHE A 164 -1.43 11.27 8.81
CA PHE A 164 -2.24 12.07 9.71
C PHE A 164 -1.44 12.76 10.83
N ARG A 165 -0.09 12.74 10.79
CA ARG A 165 0.75 13.38 11.81
C ARG A 165 0.46 14.88 11.92
N GLY A 166 0.16 15.33 13.13
CA GLY A 166 -0.02 16.76 13.42
C GLY A 166 -1.28 17.37 12.80
N GLU A 167 -2.11 16.56 12.13
CA GLU A 167 -3.42 17.00 11.66
C GLU A 167 -4.38 17.14 12.83
N LYS A 168 -5.11 18.26 12.88
CA LYS A 168 -6.30 18.41 13.74
C LYS A 168 -7.54 17.82 13.03
N ALA A 169 -7.36 16.70 12.34
CA ALA A 169 -8.44 16.04 11.64
C ALA A 169 -9.36 15.34 12.65
N ASP A 170 -10.67 15.32 12.35
CA ASP A 170 -11.64 14.58 13.15
C ASP A 170 -11.36 13.07 13.03
N LEU A 171 -11.30 12.38 14.17
CA LEU A 171 -10.99 10.94 14.24
C LEU A 171 -11.96 10.10 13.39
N ARG A 172 -13.21 10.55 13.24
CA ARG A 172 -14.19 9.85 12.38
C ARG A 172 -13.82 9.91 10.90
N THR A 173 -13.26 11.04 10.48
CA THR A 173 -12.79 11.23 9.10
C THR A 173 -11.58 10.34 8.84
N ILE A 174 -10.63 10.29 9.77
CA ILE A 174 -9.45 9.42 9.69
C ILE A 174 -9.88 7.95 9.62
N ALA A 175 -10.80 7.52 10.48
CA ALA A 175 -11.30 6.15 10.51
C ALA A 175 -12.02 5.76 9.21
N ALA A 176 -12.83 6.66 8.65
CA ALA A 176 -13.52 6.46 7.38
C ALA A 176 -12.54 6.39 6.20
N GLU A 177 -11.52 7.25 6.19
CA GLU A 177 -10.49 7.28 5.14
C GLU A 177 -9.63 6.02 5.14
N LEU A 178 -9.24 5.55 6.33
CA LEU A 178 -8.50 4.30 6.52
C LEU A 178 -9.40 3.04 6.48
N ARG A 179 -10.73 3.22 6.43
CA ARG A 179 -11.75 2.15 6.47
C ARG A 179 -11.55 1.20 7.66
N VAL A 180 -11.30 1.76 8.84
CA VAL A 180 -11.11 1.01 10.11
C VAL A 180 -12.20 1.29 11.13
N ARG A 181 -12.46 0.29 11.98
CA ARG A 181 -13.40 0.38 13.09
C ARG A 181 -12.78 1.08 14.30
N TYR A 182 -11.50 0.87 14.56
CA TYR A 182 -10.81 1.42 15.72
C TYR A 182 -9.58 2.25 15.32
N LEU A 183 -9.31 3.27 16.12
CA LEU A 183 -8.09 4.08 16.03
C LEU A 183 -7.36 4.02 17.37
N LEU A 184 -6.09 3.65 17.35
CA LEU A 184 -5.19 3.80 18.49
C LEU A 184 -4.44 5.12 18.35
N GLN A 185 -4.60 6.01 19.31
CA GLN A 185 -3.85 7.26 19.39
C GLN A 185 -3.18 7.39 20.75
N GLY A 186 -2.16 8.24 20.83
CA GLY A 186 -1.45 8.40 22.09
C GLY A 186 -0.54 9.61 22.13
N SER A 187 0.14 9.74 23.26
CA SER A 187 1.18 10.73 23.45
C SER A 187 2.36 10.11 24.17
N LEU A 188 3.56 10.50 23.76
CA LEU A 188 4.80 10.09 24.38
C LEU A 188 5.49 11.30 25.04
N ARG A 189 5.98 11.11 26.26
CA ARG A 189 6.88 12.08 26.92
C ARG A 189 8.05 11.36 27.57
N GLN A 190 9.25 11.86 27.30
CA GLN A 190 10.46 11.43 27.99
C GLN A 190 10.95 12.56 28.90
N SER A 191 11.27 12.24 30.16
CA SER A 191 11.85 13.21 31.11
C SER A 191 12.71 12.49 32.14
N GLY A 192 13.98 12.89 32.28
CA GLY A 192 14.89 12.38 33.30
C GLY A 192 15.10 10.86 33.24
N GLY A 193 15.22 10.28 32.04
CA GLY A 193 15.39 8.83 31.83
C GLY A 193 14.11 8.00 32.02
N ARG A 194 12.97 8.63 32.30
CA ARG A 194 11.67 7.96 32.40
C ARG A 194 10.78 8.26 31.19
N LEU A 195 10.06 7.25 30.76
CA LEU A 195 9.10 7.30 29.67
C LEU A 195 7.68 7.30 30.24
N ARG A 196 6.83 8.21 29.75
CA ARG A 196 5.39 8.20 30.00
C ARG A 196 4.66 8.10 28.67
N ILE A 197 3.86 7.06 28.53
CA ILE A 197 3.03 6.78 27.36
C ILE A 197 1.57 6.91 27.80
N ASN A 198 0.80 7.73 27.10
CA ASN A 198 -0.66 7.68 27.19
C ASN A 198 -1.17 7.08 25.89
N ALA A 199 -2.01 6.06 25.97
CA ALA A 199 -2.59 5.41 24.81
C ALA A 199 -4.10 5.32 24.96
N GLN A 200 -4.81 5.47 23.85
CA GLN A 200 -6.26 5.49 23.79
C GLN A 200 -6.74 4.78 22.54
N LEU A 201 -7.62 3.81 22.73
CA LEU A 201 -8.36 3.17 21.67
C LEU A 201 -9.72 3.87 21.50
N VAL A 202 -10.03 4.26 20.28
CA VAL A 202 -11.25 5.01 19.93
C VAL A 202 -12.03 4.23 18.89
N ASP A 203 -13.36 4.15 19.05
CA ASP A 203 -14.26 3.68 18.00
C ASP A 203 -14.40 4.77 16.93
N GLY A 204 -14.00 4.46 15.71
CA GLY A 204 -13.95 5.39 14.58
C GLY A 204 -15.32 5.87 14.10
N ALA A 205 -16.39 5.11 14.31
CA ALA A 205 -17.73 5.51 13.88
C ALA A 205 -18.37 6.52 14.84
N SER A 206 -18.18 6.32 16.14
CA SER A 206 -18.76 7.17 17.19
C SER A 206 -17.79 8.23 17.73
N ALA A 207 -16.49 8.11 17.44
CA ALA A 207 -15.40 8.83 18.11
C ALA A 207 -15.42 8.67 19.65
N THR A 208 -15.95 7.57 20.17
CA THR A 208 -15.97 7.30 21.61
C THR A 208 -14.71 6.56 22.02
N ASN A 209 -14.13 6.95 23.16
CA ASN A 209 -13.03 6.22 23.76
C ASN A 209 -13.53 4.85 24.27
N VAL A 210 -12.93 3.78 23.76
CA VAL A 210 -13.21 2.38 24.13
C VAL A 210 -12.28 1.94 25.26
N TRP A 211 -11.03 2.41 25.23
CA TRP A 211 -10.04 2.16 26.25
C TRP A 211 -9.03 3.31 26.30
N ALA A 212 -8.53 3.61 27.49
CA ALA A 212 -7.42 4.52 27.71
C ALA A 212 -6.61 4.03 28.90
N ASP A 213 -5.30 3.99 28.75
CA ASP A 213 -4.41 3.73 29.87
C ASP A 213 -3.12 4.53 29.75
N ARG A 214 -2.37 4.57 30.87
CA ARG A 214 -1.13 5.29 31.02
C ARG A 214 -0.06 4.36 31.55
N PHE A 215 1.04 4.34 30.82
CA PHE A 215 2.19 3.50 31.09
C PHE A 215 3.38 4.37 31.48
N GLU A 216 4.09 3.96 32.52
CA GLU A 216 5.30 4.64 33.01
C GLU A 216 6.40 3.63 33.31
N GLY A 217 7.62 3.94 32.90
CA GLY A 217 8.80 3.12 33.22
C GLY A 217 10.10 3.84 32.88
N ALA A 218 11.22 3.16 33.07
CA ALA A 218 12.51 3.65 32.59
C ALA A 218 12.55 3.57 31.05
N ALA A 219 13.32 4.44 30.41
CA ALA A 219 13.50 4.38 28.96
C ALA A 219 14.16 3.06 28.50
N THR A 220 14.91 2.40 29.39
CA THR A 220 15.49 1.06 29.19
C THR A 220 14.44 -0.05 29.13
N ASP A 221 13.24 0.19 29.67
CA ASP A 221 12.17 -0.80 29.80
C ASP A 221 11.06 -0.55 28.76
N VAL A 222 11.37 0.14 27.65
CA VAL A 222 10.40 0.51 26.61
C VAL A 222 9.66 -0.71 26.05
N PHE A 223 10.34 -1.84 25.86
CA PHE A 223 9.74 -3.05 25.31
C PHE A 223 8.73 -3.67 26.29
N ASP A 224 9.02 -3.68 27.59
CA ASP A 224 8.07 -4.15 28.60
C ASP A 224 6.87 -3.20 28.76
N LEU A 225 7.04 -1.91 28.45
CA LEU A 225 5.93 -0.95 28.34
C LEU A 225 5.07 -1.22 27.10
N GLN A 226 5.70 -1.49 25.96
CA GLN A 226 5.04 -1.82 24.71
C GLN A 226 4.25 -3.12 24.78
N ASP A 227 4.82 -4.17 25.36
CA ASP A 227 4.18 -5.49 25.49
C ASP A 227 2.89 -5.35 26.30
N ARG A 228 2.96 -4.71 27.47
CA ARG A 228 1.79 -4.43 28.31
C ARG A 228 0.76 -3.55 27.62
N LEU A 229 1.19 -2.55 26.85
CA LEU A 229 0.30 -1.67 26.09
C LEU A 229 -0.43 -2.46 25.00
N THR A 230 0.27 -3.33 24.27
CA THR A 230 -0.31 -4.21 23.25
C THR A 230 -1.32 -5.17 23.88
N GLU A 231 -0.94 -5.88 24.96
CA GLU A 231 -1.82 -6.81 25.68
C GLU A 231 -3.12 -6.15 26.14
N GLN A 232 -3.03 -4.92 26.65
CA GLN A 232 -4.20 -4.15 27.10
C GLN A 232 -5.09 -3.69 25.94
N ILE A 233 -4.50 -3.19 24.86
CA ILE A 233 -5.25 -2.82 23.65
C ILE A 233 -6.01 -4.03 23.12
N VAL A 234 -5.34 -5.16 23.04
CA VAL A 234 -5.93 -6.41 22.56
C VAL A 234 -7.05 -6.89 23.48
N GLY A 235 -6.81 -6.85 24.79
CA GLY A 235 -7.83 -7.15 25.80
C GLY A 235 -9.06 -6.24 25.73
N SER A 236 -8.93 -5.04 25.15
CA SER A 236 -10.02 -4.09 24.95
C SER A 236 -10.80 -4.25 23.63
N ILE A 237 -10.22 -4.90 22.60
CA ILE A 237 -10.82 -5.01 21.26
C ILE A 237 -11.74 -6.24 21.12
N GLU A 238 -11.38 -7.41 21.66
CA GLU A 238 -12.26 -8.60 21.59
C GLU A 238 -11.89 -9.74 22.57
N PRO A 239 -12.87 -10.43 23.21
CA PRO A 239 -12.62 -11.60 24.07
C PRO A 239 -12.08 -12.85 23.34
N SER A 240 -12.26 -12.96 22.02
CA SER A 240 -11.77 -14.07 21.17
C SER A 240 -10.27 -13.99 20.85
N VAL A 241 -9.69 -12.79 20.88
CA VAL A 241 -8.25 -12.56 20.63
C VAL A 241 -7.37 -13.03 21.80
N ARG A 242 -7.95 -13.11 23.00
CA ARG A 242 -7.30 -13.52 24.25
C ARG A 242 -6.62 -14.89 24.23
N ARG A 243 -6.94 -15.74 23.24
CA ARG A 243 -6.53 -17.16 23.21
C ARG A 243 -5.34 -17.48 22.28
N ALA A 244 -4.86 -16.50 21.50
CA ALA A 244 -3.72 -16.67 20.58
C ALA A 244 -2.47 -15.84 20.95
N GLU A 245 -2.61 -14.83 21.81
CA GLU A 245 -1.58 -13.81 22.06
C GLU A 245 -0.60 -14.13 23.19
N ILE A 246 -1.02 -14.92 24.20
CA ILE A 246 -0.22 -15.18 25.40
C ILE A 246 1.02 -16.06 25.10
N GLU A 247 1.11 -16.71 23.92
CA GLU A 247 2.26 -17.55 23.55
C GLU A 247 3.17 -16.97 22.45
N ARG A 248 2.85 -15.83 21.82
CA ARG A 248 3.61 -15.33 20.64
C ARG A 248 4.30 -13.98 20.79
N ALA A 249 4.00 -13.23 21.85
CA ALA A 249 4.68 -11.96 22.15
C ALA A 249 6.16 -12.13 22.60
N HIS A 250 6.61 -13.35 22.88
CA HIS A 250 7.94 -13.61 23.47
C HIS A 250 9.05 -14.03 22.50
N ARG A 251 9.09 -13.58 21.23
CA ARG A 251 10.20 -13.97 20.33
C ARG A 251 10.93 -12.83 19.62
N LYS A 252 12.24 -12.84 19.92
CA LYS A 252 13.42 -12.20 19.31
C LYS A 252 13.46 -10.67 19.40
N ARG A 253 13.74 -10.20 20.62
CA ARG A 253 14.31 -8.88 20.90
C ARG A 253 15.72 -8.81 20.25
N PRO A 254 16.10 -7.71 19.58
CA PRO A 254 17.51 -7.45 19.30
C PRO A 254 18.27 -7.39 20.62
N GLU A 255 19.44 -8.03 20.71
CA GLU A 255 20.28 -7.92 21.92
C GLU A 255 20.92 -6.52 22.03
N SER A 256 20.93 -5.78 20.92
CA SER A 256 21.48 -4.42 20.78
C SER A 256 20.47 -3.44 20.19
N LEU A 257 20.18 -2.37 20.93
CA LEU A 257 19.38 -1.23 20.46
C LEU A 257 20.05 -0.51 19.27
N ASP A 258 21.38 -0.52 19.21
CA ASP A 258 22.14 0.14 18.15
C ASP A 258 22.02 -0.62 16.80
N ALA A 259 21.99 -1.96 16.86
CA ALA A 259 21.76 -2.79 15.67
C ALA A 259 20.35 -2.56 15.09
N TYR A 260 19.36 -2.41 15.97
CA TYR A 260 17.98 -2.12 15.61
C TYR A 260 17.82 -0.71 15.01
N ASP A 261 18.43 0.33 15.58
CA ASP A 261 18.41 1.69 15.01
C ASP A 261 18.96 1.72 13.57
N LEU A 262 20.13 1.10 13.36
CA LEU A 262 20.76 1.05 12.05
C LEU A 262 19.89 0.33 11.02
N TYR A 263 19.24 -0.76 11.42
CA TYR A 263 18.28 -1.48 10.59
C TYR A 263 17.09 -0.59 10.19
N LEU A 264 16.46 0.09 11.14
CA LEU A 264 15.31 0.96 10.86
C LEU A 264 15.68 2.10 9.90
N ARG A 265 16.86 2.70 10.09
CA ARG A 265 17.38 3.75 9.21
C ARG A 265 17.63 3.26 7.79
N ALA A 266 17.90 1.98 7.60
CA ALA A 266 18.12 1.40 6.27
C ALA A 266 16.82 1.22 5.46
N LEU A 267 15.66 1.10 6.12
CA LEU A 267 14.41 0.71 5.45
C LEU A 267 13.96 1.70 4.35
N PRO A 268 13.90 3.02 4.58
CA PRO A 268 13.48 3.97 3.55
C PRO A 268 14.40 3.92 2.31
N HIS A 269 15.69 3.71 2.55
CA HIS A 269 16.70 3.59 1.50
C HIS A 269 16.51 2.29 0.70
N ALA A 270 16.23 1.16 1.37
CA ALA A 270 15.94 -0.12 0.71
C ALA A 270 14.62 -0.08 -0.09
N HIS A 271 13.60 0.62 0.41
CA HIS A 271 12.28 0.75 -0.23
C HIS A 271 12.31 1.64 -1.47
N ALA A 272 13.21 2.63 -1.52
CA ALA A 272 13.35 3.52 -2.67
C ALA A 272 13.70 2.75 -3.96
N ASN A 273 14.45 1.63 -3.84
CA ASN A 273 14.79 0.73 -4.94
C ASN A 273 15.49 1.45 -6.12
N THR A 274 16.47 2.29 -5.79
CA THR A 274 17.34 2.97 -6.75
C THR A 274 18.80 2.70 -6.38
N PRO A 275 19.74 2.62 -7.34
CA PRO A 275 21.13 2.22 -7.05
C PRO A 275 21.79 3.01 -5.92
N VAL A 276 21.61 4.33 -5.90
CA VAL A 276 22.19 5.23 -4.89
C VAL A 276 21.63 4.96 -3.49
N GLU A 277 20.31 4.76 -3.38
CA GLU A 277 19.66 4.50 -2.10
C GLU A 277 19.94 3.08 -1.61
N THR A 278 19.97 2.09 -2.52
CA THR A 278 20.37 0.71 -2.22
C THR A 278 21.76 0.66 -1.58
N ASP A 279 22.74 1.41 -2.09
CA ASP A 279 24.09 1.44 -1.51
C ASP A 279 24.11 2.03 -0.09
N LYS A 280 23.30 3.07 0.19
CA LYS A 280 23.15 3.62 1.55
C LYS A 280 22.52 2.60 2.50
N ALA A 281 21.49 1.90 2.05
CA ALA A 281 20.85 0.84 2.82
C ALA A 281 21.85 -0.26 3.18
N LEU A 282 22.66 -0.71 2.22
CA LEU A 282 23.69 -1.74 2.46
C LEU A 282 24.73 -1.32 3.51
N GLN A 283 25.16 -0.04 3.52
CA GLN A 283 26.10 0.45 4.54
C GLN A 283 25.52 0.40 5.96
N LEU A 284 24.24 0.74 6.11
CA LEU A 284 23.55 0.70 7.41
C LEU A 284 23.27 -0.74 7.86
N LEU A 285 22.80 -1.59 6.94
CA LEU A 285 22.53 -3.01 7.20
C LEU A 285 23.81 -3.77 7.54
N ALA A 286 24.93 -3.47 6.88
CA ALA A 286 26.23 -4.07 7.20
C ALA A 286 26.63 -3.78 8.65
N ARG A 287 26.54 -2.52 9.10
CA ARG A 287 26.81 -2.14 10.49
C ARG A 287 25.83 -2.78 11.48
N SER A 288 24.56 -2.90 11.10
CA SER A 288 23.55 -3.60 11.91
C SER A 288 23.93 -5.07 12.12
N ILE A 289 24.35 -5.75 11.06
CA ILE A 289 24.80 -7.16 11.09
C ILE A 289 26.15 -7.32 11.80
N GLU A 290 27.07 -6.34 11.71
CA GLU A 290 28.31 -6.34 12.48
C GLU A 290 28.06 -6.31 13.99
N LEU A 291 27.06 -5.54 14.43
CA LEU A 291 26.66 -5.46 15.84
C LEU A 291 25.87 -6.68 16.30
N GLN A 292 25.03 -7.23 15.42
CA GLN A 292 24.24 -8.43 15.71
C GLN A 292 24.21 -9.38 14.49
N PRO A 293 25.14 -10.33 14.39
CA PRO A 293 25.28 -11.21 13.21
C PRO A 293 24.10 -12.17 12.98
N ASP A 294 23.24 -12.38 13.96
CA ASP A 294 22.06 -13.25 13.85
C ASP A 294 20.76 -12.47 13.61
N TYR A 295 20.85 -11.16 13.31
CA TYR A 295 19.68 -10.31 13.15
C TYR A 295 18.97 -10.55 11.81
N VAL A 296 18.10 -11.57 11.80
CA VAL A 296 17.42 -12.12 10.61
C VAL A 296 16.72 -11.06 9.75
N ALA A 297 16.09 -10.05 10.34
CA ALA A 297 15.43 -8.97 9.61
C ALA A 297 16.42 -8.14 8.78
N ALA A 298 17.60 -7.83 9.33
CA ALA A 298 18.66 -7.14 8.61
C ALA A 298 19.23 -7.99 7.47
N HIS A 299 19.36 -9.31 7.67
CA HIS A 299 19.72 -10.23 6.59
C HIS A 299 18.68 -10.25 5.47
N GLY A 300 17.38 -10.27 5.80
CA GLY A 300 16.31 -10.19 4.79
C GLY A 300 16.44 -8.95 3.90
N TYR A 301 16.59 -7.77 4.50
CA TYR A 301 16.76 -6.54 3.72
C TYR A 301 18.10 -6.45 2.99
N ALA A 302 19.18 -6.99 3.56
CA ALA A 302 20.46 -7.07 2.86
C ALA A 302 20.33 -7.93 1.59
N ALA A 303 19.65 -9.08 1.69
CA ALA A 303 19.35 -9.93 0.54
C ALA A 303 18.61 -9.17 -0.57
N TRP A 304 17.59 -8.40 -0.19
CA TRP A 304 16.84 -7.60 -1.15
C TRP A 304 17.68 -6.50 -1.77
N CYS A 305 18.46 -5.74 -1.00
CA CYS A 305 19.32 -4.70 -1.54
C CYS A 305 20.39 -5.26 -2.49
N TYR A 306 21.00 -6.40 -2.19
CA TYR A 306 21.94 -7.05 -3.12
C TYR A 306 21.24 -7.58 -4.38
N GLU A 307 19.99 -8.05 -4.28
CA GLU A 307 19.17 -8.43 -5.45
C GLU A 307 18.85 -7.22 -6.34
N GLN A 308 18.48 -6.09 -5.74
CA GLN A 308 18.28 -4.82 -6.44
C GLN A 308 19.56 -4.40 -7.15
N ARG A 309 20.70 -4.46 -6.44
CA ARG A 309 22.01 -4.11 -7.02
C ARG A 309 22.37 -5.03 -8.18
N TYR A 310 22.19 -6.34 -8.04
CA TYR A 310 22.39 -7.31 -9.12
C TYR A 310 21.54 -6.98 -10.34
N LEU A 311 20.22 -6.83 -10.17
CA LEU A 311 19.29 -6.65 -11.29
C LEU A 311 19.32 -5.25 -11.93
N ARG A 312 19.93 -4.26 -11.28
CA ARG A 312 19.91 -2.85 -11.73
C ARG A 312 21.28 -2.26 -11.99
N ASN A 313 22.35 -2.85 -11.45
CA ASN A 313 23.72 -2.33 -11.53
C ASN A 313 24.68 -3.27 -12.28
N GLY A 314 24.17 -4.03 -13.26
CA GLY A 314 25.02 -4.72 -14.23
C GLY A 314 25.16 -6.24 -14.08
N LEU A 315 24.30 -6.90 -13.29
CA LEU A 315 24.27 -8.36 -13.15
C LEU A 315 25.58 -8.97 -12.62
N ASP A 316 26.22 -8.31 -11.64
CA ASP A 316 27.44 -8.82 -11.00
C ASP A 316 27.18 -10.16 -10.27
N PRO A 317 27.82 -11.28 -10.67
CA PRO A 317 27.65 -12.56 -10.00
C PRO A 317 27.97 -12.53 -8.49
N ALA A 318 28.85 -11.64 -8.03
CA ALA A 318 29.17 -11.49 -6.61
C ALA A 318 27.97 -10.96 -5.81
N ASP A 319 27.23 -10.00 -6.37
CA ASP A 319 26.01 -9.47 -5.74
C ASP A 319 24.93 -10.54 -5.69
N LYS A 320 24.77 -11.32 -6.76
CA LYS A 320 23.84 -12.47 -6.78
C LYS A 320 24.16 -13.48 -5.69
N ALA A 321 25.43 -13.87 -5.55
CA ALA A 321 25.85 -14.83 -4.54
C ALA A 321 25.63 -14.30 -3.12
N THR A 322 25.92 -13.01 -2.89
CA THR A 322 25.73 -12.36 -1.59
C THR A 322 24.24 -12.25 -1.24
N ALA A 323 23.40 -11.87 -2.20
CA ALA A 323 21.95 -11.83 -2.05
C ALA A 323 21.38 -13.19 -1.62
N LEU A 324 21.80 -14.27 -2.30
CA LEU A 324 21.37 -15.64 -1.98
C LEU A 324 21.83 -16.08 -0.59
N SER A 325 23.07 -15.78 -0.21
CA SER A 325 23.59 -16.09 1.13
C SER A 325 22.74 -15.45 2.24
N HIS A 326 22.44 -14.15 2.11
CA HIS A 326 21.57 -13.47 3.07
C HIS A 326 20.12 -13.99 3.04
N ALA A 327 19.59 -14.32 1.85
CA ALA A 327 18.26 -14.90 1.72
C ALA A 327 18.19 -16.27 2.40
N ASP A 328 19.20 -17.11 2.26
CA ASP A 328 19.26 -18.44 2.90
C ASP A 328 19.32 -18.31 4.43
N ILE A 329 20.00 -17.29 4.97
CA ILE A 329 19.97 -16.97 6.40
C ILE A 329 18.56 -16.55 6.83
N ALA A 330 17.91 -15.67 6.05
CA ALA A 330 16.54 -15.21 6.30
C ALA A 330 15.49 -16.34 6.22
N LEU A 331 15.80 -17.43 5.51
CA LEU A 331 14.96 -18.61 5.32
C LEU A 331 15.36 -19.81 6.20
N GLY A 332 16.41 -19.68 7.00
CA GLY A 332 16.95 -20.77 7.80
C GLY A 332 15.92 -21.40 8.74
N ILE A 333 16.21 -22.62 9.21
CA ILE A 333 15.29 -23.49 9.98
C ILE A 333 14.73 -22.82 11.26
N ASN A 334 15.41 -21.81 11.81
CA ASN A 334 14.99 -21.05 13.00
C ASN A 334 14.45 -19.64 12.70
N SER A 335 14.17 -19.34 11.42
CA SER A 335 13.56 -18.08 11.01
C SER A 335 12.05 -18.16 11.19
N ASP A 336 11.56 -17.57 12.28
CA ASP A 336 10.14 -17.35 12.56
C ASP A 336 9.71 -15.91 12.21
N ASP A 337 10.57 -15.13 11.53
CA ASP A 337 10.29 -13.75 11.12
C ASP A 337 9.56 -13.75 9.76
N PRO A 338 8.25 -13.49 9.71
CA PRO A 338 7.47 -13.60 8.48
C PRO A 338 7.89 -12.59 7.42
N GLN A 339 8.41 -11.44 7.84
CA GLN A 339 8.86 -10.39 6.94
C GLN A 339 10.18 -10.79 6.29
N ALA A 340 11.15 -11.24 7.08
CA ALA A 340 12.43 -11.73 6.56
C ALA A 340 12.23 -12.96 5.66
N MET A 341 11.34 -13.88 6.05
CA MET A 341 10.96 -15.03 5.22
C MET A 341 10.38 -14.60 3.86
N SER A 342 9.47 -13.62 3.86
CA SER A 342 8.83 -13.14 2.63
C SER A 342 9.85 -12.49 1.69
N ILE A 343 10.75 -11.68 2.23
CA ILE A 343 11.82 -11.05 1.46
C ILE A 343 12.79 -12.11 0.90
N GLY A 344 13.25 -13.05 1.74
CA GLY A 344 14.15 -14.12 1.32
C GLY A 344 13.55 -15.00 0.22
N ALA A 345 12.26 -15.35 0.34
CA ALA A 345 11.53 -16.12 -0.68
C ALA A 345 11.44 -15.35 -2.01
N PHE A 346 11.12 -14.06 -1.97
CA PHE A 346 11.08 -13.20 -3.14
C PHE A 346 12.45 -13.10 -3.83
N VAL A 347 13.52 -12.86 -3.06
CA VAL A 347 14.89 -12.76 -3.58
C VAL A 347 15.32 -14.08 -4.23
N ARG A 348 15.11 -15.22 -3.57
CA ARG A 348 15.42 -16.53 -4.18
C ARG A 348 14.62 -16.74 -5.45
N ALA A 349 13.31 -16.47 -5.44
CA ALA A 349 12.47 -16.60 -6.63
C ALA A 349 13.00 -15.81 -7.84
N ASN A 350 13.39 -14.55 -7.64
CA ASN A 350 13.91 -13.72 -8.73
C ASN A 350 15.28 -14.18 -9.23
N LEU A 351 16.14 -14.70 -8.35
CA LEU A 351 17.51 -15.06 -8.69
C LEU A 351 17.68 -16.51 -9.18
N THR A 352 16.79 -17.41 -8.79
CA THR A 352 16.87 -18.85 -9.13
C THR A 352 15.69 -19.36 -9.96
N ARG A 353 14.57 -18.60 -10.03
CA ARG A 353 13.30 -19.00 -10.65
C ARG A 353 12.63 -20.21 -10.01
N ASP A 354 13.03 -20.56 -8.79
CA ASP A 354 12.37 -21.59 -7.99
C ASP A 354 11.09 -21.00 -7.35
N TYR A 355 10.10 -20.72 -8.18
CA TYR A 355 8.86 -20.08 -7.76
C TYR A 355 7.98 -20.99 -6.91
N ASP A 356 8.12 -22.31 -7.03
CA ASP A 356 7.35 -23.28 -6.25
C ASP A 356 7.79 -23.24 -4.79
N ALA A 357 9.09 -23.38 -4.53
CA ALA A 357 9.64 -23.26 -3.18
C ALA A 357 9.37 -21.87 -2.57
N ALA A 358 9.44 -20.81 -3.37
CA ALA A 358 9.14 -19.47 -2.90
C ALA A 358 7.67 -19.29 -2.48
N VAL A 359 6.72 -19.86 -3.23
CA VAL A 359 5.29 -19.80 -2.87
C VAL A 359 5.01 -20.55 -1.57
N GLU A 360 5.60 -21.72 -1.35
CA GLU A 360 5.44 -22.46 -0.10
C GLU A 360 5.92 -21.66 1.12
N VAL A 361 7.08 -20.99 0.99
CA VAL A 361 7.61 -20.14 2.05
C VAL A 361 6.72 -18.91 2.27
N LEU A 362 6.26 -18.26 1.21
CA LEU A 362 5.37 -17.11 1.29
C LEU A 362 4.03 -17.49 1.94
N ASP A 363 3.48 -18.67 1.67
CA ASP A 363 2.28 -19.19 2.35
C ASP A 363 2.51 -19.38 3.84
N ARG A 364 3.67 -19.94 4.23
CA ARG A 364 4.04 -20.04 5.64
C ARG A 364 4.19 -18.67 6.30
N ALA A 365 4.83 -17.72 5.63
CA ALA A 365 4.98 -16.35 6.14
C ALA A 365 3.62 -15.66 6.32
N LEU A 366 2.72 -15.79 5.34
CA LEU A 366 1.37 -15.22 5.40
C LEU A 366 0.49 -15.92 6.46
N ALA A 367 0.73 -17.21 6.74
CA ALA A 367 0.09 -17.90 7.85
C ALA A 367 0.57 -17.39 9.23
N LEU A 368 1.82 -16.94 9.33
CA LEU A 368 2.39 -16.33 10.54
C LEU A 368 1.98 -14.85 10.71
N ASN A 369 1.87 -14.09 9.61
CA ASN A 369 1.39 -12.71 9.59
C ASN A 369 0.47 -12.48 8.38
N ASN A 370 -0.84 -12.56 8.61
CA ASN A 370 -1.88 -12.44 7.58
C ASN A 370 -2.28 -11.00 7.25
N ASN A 371 -1.56 -10.00 7.79
CA ASN A 371 -1.76 -8.58 7.55
C ASN A 371 -0.51 -7.88 6.98
N SER A 372 0.53 -8.63 6.60
CA SER A 372 1.72 -8.05 5.98
C SER A 372 1.46 -7.65 4.52
N ALA A 373 1.25 -6.34 4.29
CA ALA A 373 1.10 -5.80 2.94
C ALA A 373 2.32 -6.12 2.06
N LEU A 374 3.53 -6.08 2.64
CA LEU A 374 4.77 -6.45 1.97
C LEU A 374 4.77 -7.92 1.52
N ALA A 375 4.40 -8.84 2.42
CA ALA A 375 4.36 -10.28 2.11
C ALA A 375 3.34 -10.59 1.01
N PHE A 376 2.15 -9.98 1.06
CA PHE A 376 1.17 -10.10 -0.03
C PHE A 376 1.67 -9.48 -1.34
N GLY A 377 2.37 -8.34 -1.28
CA GLY A 377 2.97 -7.70 -2.45
C GLY A 377 4.04 -8.57 -3.13
N PHE A 378 4.95 -9.16 -2.35
CA PHE A 378 5.93 -10.12 -2.87
C PHE A 378 5.29 -11.40 -3.37
N SER A 379 4.28 -11.91 -2.66
CA SER A 379 3.54 -13.09 -3.12
C SER A 379 2.82 -12.83 -4.44
N ALA A 380 2.28 -11.63 -4.64
CA ALA A 380 1.68 -11.23 -5.90
C ALA A 380 2.70 -11.20 -7.04
N LEU A 381 3.90 -10.64 -6.81
CA LEU A 381 4.97 -10.60 -7.82
C LEU A 381 5.49 -11.98 -8.19
N VAL A 382 5.81 -12.82 -7.20
CA VAL A 382 6.26 -14.20 -7.43
C VAL A 382 5.18 -14.98 -8.21
N SER A 383 3.91 -14.77 -7.87
CA SER A 383 2.79 -15.39 -8.58
C SER A 383 2.65 -14.87 -10.01
N ALA A 384 2.86 -13.57 -10.24
CA ALA A 384 2.86 -12.99 -11.59
C ALA A 384 4.03 -13.51 -12.44
N HIS A 385 5.23 -13.66 -11.87
CA HIS A 385 6.41 -14.20 -12.55
C HIS A 385 6.26 -15.69 -12.92
N SER A 386 5.44 -16.42 -12.16
CA SER A 386 5.15 -17.85 -12.35
C SER A 386 3.80 -18.13 -13.01
N GLU A 387 3.18 -17.13 -13.62
CA GLU A 387 1.91 -17.25 -14.37
C GLU A 387 0.71 -17.73 -13.53
N ARG A 388 0.79 -17.61 -12.20
CA ARG A 388 -0.30 -17.88 -11.25
C ARG A 388 -1.21 -16.65 -11.15
N HIS A 389 -1.80 -16.26 -12.26
CA HIS A 389 -2.49 -14.98 -12.45
C HIS A 389 -3.60 -14.70 -11.42
N GLN A 390 -4.45 -15.69 -11.12
CA GLN A 390 -5.53 -15.51 -10.16
C GLN A 390 -4.98 -15.14 -8.77
N ARG A 391 -4.00 -15.92 -8.28
CA ARG A 391 -3.35 -15.67 -7.00
C ARG A 391 -2.62 -14.33 -6.99
N ALA A 392 -1.96 -13.97 -8.10
CA ALA A 392 -1.28 -12.68 -8.23
C ALA A 392 -2.25 -11.50 -8.03
N VAL A 393 -3.43 -11.55 -8.68
CA VAL A 393 -4.47 -10.51 -8.57
C VAL A 393 -5.06 -10.46 -7.16
N GLU A 394 -5.43 -11.61 -6.59
CA GLU A 394 -6.00 -11.70 -5.24
C GLU A 394 -5.03 -11.12 -4.19
N HIS A 395 -3.76 -11.53 -4.24
CA HIS A 395 -2.74 -11.08 -3.29
C HIS A 395 -2.38 -9.60 -3.49
N ALA A 396 -2.31 -9.12 -4.73
CA ALA A 396 -2.06 -7.71 -5.00
C ALA A 396 -3.17 -6.80 -4.45
N HIS A 397 -4.44 -7.16 -4.66
CA HIS A 397 -5.57 -6.40 -4.11
C HIS A 397 -5.60 -6.47 -2.58
N LYS A 398 -5.25 -7.61 -1.98
CA LYS A 398 -5.14 -7.72 -0.52
C LYS A 398 -4.03 -6.81 0.03
N ALA A 399 -2.86 -6.77 -0.62
CA ALA A 399 -1.77 -5.86 -0.25
C ALA A 399 -2.20 -4.39 -0.31
N LEU A 400 -2.82 -3.97 -1.41
CA LEU A 400 -3.32 -2.60 -1.60
C LEU A 400 -4.42 -2.24 -0.58
N ARG A 401 -5.24 -3.21 -0.17
CA ARG A 401 -6.25 -3.00 0.87
C ARG A 401 -5.64 -2.85 2.27
N LEU A 402 -4.56 -3.57 2.56
CA LEU A 402 -3.82 -3.47 3.83
C LEU A 402 -3.05 -2.15 3.97
N SER A 403 -2.69 -1.54 2.84
CA SER A 403 -1.90 -0.30 2.78
C SER A 403 -2.54 0.70 1.78
N PRO A 404 -3.70 1.27 2.11
CA PRO A 404 -4.54 2.00 1.14
C PRO A 404 -4.05 3.42 0.80
N LEU A 405 -3.15 4.01 1.58
CA LEU A 405 -2.65 5.38 1.38
C LEU A 405 -1.15 5.40 1.17
N ASP A 406 -0.73 5.99 0.04
CA ASP A 406 0.61 6.49 -0.31
C ASP A 406 1.81 5.68 0.23
N ASP A 407 1.68 4.35 0.22
CA ASP A 407 2.75 3.45 0.64
C ASP A 407 3.81 3.36 -0.47
N PRO A 408 5.08 3.74 -0.19
CA PRO A 408 6.17 3.63 -1.15
C PRO A 408 6.35 2.22 -1.71
N LEU A 409 5.83 1.18 -1.04
CA LEU A 409 5.89 -0.21 -1.49
C LEU A 409 4.72 -0.63 -2.37
N SER A 410 3.69 0.20 -2.53
CA SER A 410 2.51 -0.08 -3.37
C SER A 410 2.85 -0.31 -4.84
N TYR A 411 4.04 0.10 -5.30
CA TYR A 411 4.47 -0.23 -6.67
C TYR A 411 4.61 -1.75 -6.88
N HIS A 412 4.91 -2.56 -5.86
CA HIS A 412 5.01 -4.02 -6.01
C HIS A 412 3.68 -4.67 -6.42
N PRO A 413 2.57 -4.50 -5.68
CA PRO A 413 1.28 -5.04 -6.10
C PRO A 413 0.79 -4.42 -7.43
N TYR A 414 1.06 -3.13 -7.70
CA TYR A 414 0.74 -2.56 -9.02
C TYR A 414 1.57 -3.18 -10.16
N CYS A 415 2.85 -3.47 -9.95
CA CYS A 415 3.69 -4.21 -10.91
C CYS A 415 3.17 -5.63 -11.12
N ALA A 416 2.75 -6.32 -10.06
CA ALA A 416 2.17 -7.66 -10.17
C ALA A 416 0.90 -7.67 -11.02
N LEU A 417 0.00 -6.70 -10.80
CA LEU A 417 -1.20 -6.51 -11.61
C LEU A 417 -0.86 -6.14 -13.05
N ALA A 418 0.06 -5.20 -13.25
CA ALA A 418 0.53 -4.78 -14.57
C ALA A 418 1.06 -5.98 -15.39
N LEU A 419 1.97 -6.76 -14.82
CA LEU A 419 2.53 -7.96 -15.44
C LEU A 419 1.46 -9.02 -15.73
N THR A 420 0.58 -9.27 -14.76
CA THR A 420 -0.50 -10.26 -14.92
C THR A 420 -1.41 -9.90 -16.09
N HIS A 421 -1.85 -8.64 -16.16
CA HIS A 421 -2.68 -8.17 -17.27
C HIS A 421 -1.90 -8.10 -18.59
N LEU A 422 -0.61 -7.78 -18.55
CA LEU A 422 0.24 -7.73 -19.75
C LEU A 422 0.38 -9.12 -20.38
N PHE A 423 0.65 -10.15 -19.58
CA PHE A 423 0.75 -11.54 -20.04
C PHE A 423 -0.60 -12.12 -20.47
N ALA A 424 -1.69 -11.67 -19.86
CA ALA A 424 -3.05 -11.97 -20.31
C ALA A 424 -3.49 -11.17 -21.56
N SER A 425 -2.61 -10.34 -22.14
CA SER A 425 -2.93 -9.42 -23.26
C SER A 425 -4.07 -8.42 -22.97
N ALA A 426 -4.37 -8.17 -21.70
CA ALA A 426 -5.29 -7.14 -21.24
C ALA A 426 -4.58 -5.79 -21.14
N PHE A 427 -4.13 -5.27 -22.29
CA PHE A 427 -3.17 -4.16 -22.35
C PHE A 427 -3.67 -2.83 -21.75
N ALA A 428 -4.99 -2.59 -21.73
CA ALA A 428 -5.57 -1.39 -21.12
C ALA A 428 -5.37 -1.38 -19.59
N ASP A 429 -5.68 -2.50 -18.92
CA ASP A 429 -5.45 -2.65 -17.49
C ASP A 429 -3.95 -2.71 -17.17
N ALA A 430 -3.16 -3.36 -18.02
CA ALA A 430 -1.70 -3.38 -17.87
C ALA A 430 -1.12 -1.96 -17.89
N ALA A 431 -1.55 -1.11 -18.84
CA ALA A 431 -1.13 0.29 -18.91
C ALA A 431 -1.60 1.08 -17.68
N ARG A 432 -2.85 0.89 -17.23
CA ARG A 432 -3.39 1.55 -16.03
C ARG A 432 -2.59 1.22 -14.78
N TYR A 433 -2.34 -0.06 -14.51
CA TYR A 433 -1.57 -0.48 -13.34
C TYR A 433 -0.09 -0.12 -13.44
N SER A 434 0.50 -0.15 -14.64
CA SER A 434 1.87 0.35 -14.85
C SER A 434 1.97 1.83 -14.51
N ALA A 435 0.99 2.65 -14.91
CA ALA A 435 0.96 4.07 -14.56
C ALA A 435 0.78 4.31 -13.05
N LEU A 436 0.00 3.47 -12.36
CA LEU A 436 -0.13 3.52 -10.90
C LEU A 436 1.19 3.12 -10.21
N ALA A 437 1.90 2.11 -10.71
CA ALA A 437 3.22 1.75 -10.21
C ALA A 437 4.25 2.88 -10.40
N VAL A 438 4.25 3.54 -11.57
CA VAL A 438 5.09 4.73 -11.83
C VAL A 438 4.78 5.85 -10.84
N ARG A 439 3.51 6.11 -10.54
CA ARG A 439 3.14 7.16 -9.57
C ARG A 439 3.57 6.80 -8.15
N ALA A 440 3.46 5.53 -7.77
CA ALA A 440 3.85 5.05 -6.45
C ALA A 440 5.38 5.10 -6.24
N ASN A 441 6.17 4.80 -7.28
CA ASN A 441 7.62 4.98 -7.25
C ASN A 441 8.16 5.50 -8.60
N PRO A 442 8.25 6.84 -8.77
CA PRO A 442 8.71 7.44 -10.02
C PRO A 442 10.17 7.16 -10.37
N GLY A 443 10.98 6.82 -9.37
CA GLY A 443 12.40 6.49 -9.53
C GLY A 443 12.66 5.03 -9.92
N PHE A 444 11.64 4.17 -9.88
CA PHE A 444 11.77 2.77 -10.27
C PHE A 444 11.54 2.62 -11.78
N SER A 445 12.55 2.12 -12.51
CA SER A 445 12.56 2.11 -13.98
C SER A 445 11.64 1.06 -14.61
N ILE A 446 11.40 -0.06 -13.95
CA ILE A 446 10.72 -1.23 -14.52
C ILE A 446 9.24 -0.99 -14.85
N PRO A 447 8.44 -0.29 -14.03
CA PRO A 447 7.07 0.10 -14.38
C PRO A 447 6.96 0.82 -15.73
N TYR A 448 7.96 1.61 -16.12
CA TYR A 448 7.98 2.29 -17.42
C TYR A 448 8.15 1.30 -18.58
N ALA A 449 8.88 0.20 -18.38
CA ALA A 449 9.02 -0.86 -19.38
C ALA A 449 7.68 -1.57 -19.60
N TYR A 450 6.96 -1.88 -18.51
CA TYR A 450 5.62 -2.46 -18.58
C TYR A 450 4.62 -1.49 -19.23
N LEU A 451 4.70 -0.20 -18.92
CA LEU A 451 3.87 0.83 -19.53
C LEU A 451 4.13 0.95 -21.04
N ALA A 452 5.40 0.97 -21.45
CA ALA A 452 5.79 1.01 -22.85
C ALA A 452 5.27 -0.23 -23.62
N ALA A 453 5.51 -1.43 -23.08
CA ALA A 453 5.03 -2.68 -23.68
C ALA A 453 3.50 -2.73 -23.76
N SER A 454 2.80 -2.27 -22.73
CA SER A 454 1.33 -2.18 -22.72
C SER A 454 0.81 -1.24 -23.80
N HIS A 455 1.44 -0.08 -24.00
CA HIS A 455 1.04 0.85 -25.06
C HIS A 455 1.35 0.34 -26.47
N VAL A 456 2.42 -0.45 -26.66
CA VAL A 456 2.65 -1.17 -27.92
C VAL A 456 1.52 -2.16 -28.19
N GLY A 457 1.11 -2.95 -27.19
CA GLY A 457 -0.02 -3.88 -27.32
C GLY A 457 -1.37 -3.18 -27.63
N LEU A 458 -1.55 -1.94 -27.19
CA LEU A 458 -2.71 -1.11 -27.53
C LEU A 458 -2.63 -0.45 -28.93
N GLY A 459 -1.47 -0.50 -29.59
CA GLY A 459 -1.22 0.24 -30.83
C GLY A 459 -0.96 1.74 -30.62
N ASN A 460 -0.79 2.19 -29.37
CA ASN A 460 -0.57 3.60 -29.00
C ASN A 460 0.94 3.93 -29.05
N VAL A 461 1.50 3.95 -30.25
CA VAL A 461 2.96 4.10 -30.48
C VAL A 461 3.54 5.36 -29.82
N GLU A 462 2.84 6.50 -29.89
CA GLU A 462 3.31 7.75 -29.28
C GLU A 462 3.43 7.64 -27.75
N ALA A 463 2.43 7.02 -27.10
CA ALA A 463 2.45 6.80 -25.65
C ALA A 463 3.54 5.78 -25.26
N ALA A 464 3.79 4.77 -26.10
CA ALA A 464 4.88 3.82 -25.91
C ALA A 464 6.25 4.51 -25.97
N HIS A 465 6.49 5.35 -26.98
CA HIS A 465 7.72 6.15 -27.09
C HIS A 465 7.88 7.12 -25.92
N SER A 466 6.78 7.73 -25.45
CA SER A 466 6.83 8.61 -24.29
C SER A 466 7.24 7.86 -23.02
N ALA A 467 6.68 6.68 -22.78
CA ALA A 467 7.07 5.82 -21.66
C ALA A 467 8.54 5.36 -21.78
N ALA A 468 9.00 4.99 -22.98
CA ALA A 468 10.39 4.64 -23.24
C ALA A 468 11.37 5.79 -22.98
N ARG A 469 11.04 7.03 -23.39
CA ARG A 469 11.88 8.21 -23.06
C ARG A 469 11.98 8.43 -21.56
N ARG A 470 10.85 8.35 -20.84
CA ARG A 470 10.83 8.47 -19.37
C ARG A 470 11.64 7.36 -18.71
N LEU A 471 11.59 6.14 -19.25
CA LEU A 471 12.44 5.05 -18.80
C LEU A 471 13.93 5.43 -18.93
N MET A 472 14.35 5.94 -20.09
CA MET A 472 15.75 6.31 -20.33
C MET A 472 16.21 7.50 -19.49
N GLU A 473 15.32 8.40 -19.10
CA GLU A 473 15.63 9.49 -18.16
C GLU A 473 15.90 8.96 -16.74
N VAL A 474 15.15 7.93 -16.31
CA VAL A 474 15.29 7.31 -14.97
C VAL A 474 16.44 6.30 -14.94
N ALA A 475 16.65 5.57 -16.03
CA ALA A 475 17.70 4.56 -16.16
C ALA A 475 18.44 4.72 -17.52
N PRO A 476 19.41 5.64 -17.61
CA PRO A 476 20.13 5.91 -18.87
C PRO A 476 20.89 4.72 -19.45
N ASN A 477 21.23 3.73 -18.62
CA ASN A 477 21.94 2.52 -19.01
C ASN A 477 21.01 1.33 -19.29
N PHE A 478 19.69 1.54 -19.29
CA PHE A 478 18.75 0.47 -19.61
C PHE A 478 18.91 0.04 -21.07
N SER A 479 18.84 -1.27 -21.28
CA SER A 479 18.89 -1.87 -22.61
C SER A 479 17.99 -3.11 -22.65
N VAL A 480 17.40 -3.40 -23.82
CA VAL A 480 16.52 -4.56 -24.01
C VAL A 480 17.29 -5.86 -23.76
N GLY A 481 18.50 -6.00 -24.30
CA GLY A 481 19.36 -7.16 -24.07
C GLY A 481 19.76 -7.29 -22.60
N GLY A 482 20.04 -6.18 -21.91
CA GLY A 482 20.29 -6.17 -20.48
C GLY A 482 19.10 -6.66 -19.66
N TYR A 483 17.90 -6.21 -20.01
CA TYR A 483 16.67 -6.66 -19.38
C TYR A 483 16.41 -8.15 -19.64
N VAL A 484 16.61 -8.65 -20.86
CA VAL A 484 16.46 -10.07 -21.19
C VAL A 484 17.41 -10.96 -20.38
N ARG A 485 18.65 -10.53 -20.18
CA ARG A 485 19.64 -11.28 -19.38
C ARG A 485 19.25 -11.45 -17.90
N THR A 486 18.33 -10.64 -17.39
CA THR A 486 17.80 -10.84 -16.02
C THR A 486 17.09 -12.20 -15.87
N ASN A 487 16.55 -12.74 -16.96
CA ASN A 487 15.87 -14.04 -17.02
C ASN A 487 14.77 -14.17 -15.94
N LEU A 488 14.01 -13.10 -15.68
CA LEU A 488 13.03 -13.06 -14.60
C LEU A 488 11.74 -13.85 -14.89
N PHE A 489 11.42 -14.12 -16.15
CA PHE A 489 10.20 -14.80 -16.57
C PHE A 489 10.51 -16.01 -17.47
N GLN A 490 9.47 -16.74 -17.89
CA GLN A 490 9.64 -17.75 -18.93
C GLN A 490 10.21 -17.15 -20.23
N PRO A 491 11.05 -17.89 -20.97
CA PRO A 491 11.73 -17.36 -22.16
C PRO A 491 10.77 -16.70 -23.17
N TYR A 492 9.62 -17.32 -23.43
CA TYR A 492 8.64 -16.79 -24.38
C TYR A 492 8.03 -15.45 -23.94
N LEU A 493 7.85 -15.23 -22.63
CA LEU A 493 7.38 -13.96 -22.06
C LEU A 493 8.47 -12.89 -22.13
N MET A 494 9.73 -13.27 -21.85
CA MET A 494 10.88 -12.39 -22.01
C MET A 494 11.02 -11.91 -23.46
N ASP A 495 10.87 -12.83 -24.43
CA ASP A 495 10.97 -12.53 -25.85
C ASP A 495 9.83 -11.61 -26.32
N ALA A 496 8.60 -11.88 -25.89
CA ALA A 496 7.44 -11.03 -26.19
C ALA A 496 7.63 -9.61 -25.64
N LEU A 497 8.09 -9.48 -24.39
CA LEU A 497 8.36 -8.18 -23.79
C LEU A 497 9.50 -7.47 -24.53
N ALA A 498 10.60 -8.17 -24.84
CA ALA A 498 11.72 -7.61 -25.58
C ALA A 498 11.30 -7.08 -26.96
N ALA A 499 10.45 -7.80 -27.69
CA ALA A 499 9.91 -7.34 -28.96
C ALA A 499 9.06 -6.07 -28.81
N ALA A 500 8.23 -6.00 -27.77
CA ALA A 500 7.44 -4.81 -27.47
C ALA A 500 8.34 -3.61 -27.10
N LEU A 501 9.37 -3.82 -26.28
CA LEU A 501 10.30 -2.76 -25.88
C LEU A 501 11.13 -2.22 -27.07
N ARG A 502 11.55 -3.09 -28.00
CA ARG A 502 12.18 -2.67 -29.26
C ARG A 502 11.24 -1.81 -30.10
N THR A 503 9.97 -2.22 -30.20
CA THR A 503 8.94 -1.46 -30.91
C THR A 503 8.68 -0.10 -30.26
N ALA A 504 8.83 -0.01 -28.93
CA ALA A 504 8.78 1.25 -28.19
C ALA A 504 10.05 2.12 -28.32
N GLY A 505 11.04 1.70 -29.12
CA GLY A 505 12.24 2.48 -29.42
C GLY A 505 13.34 2.43 -28.35
N LEU A 506 13.33 1.42 -27.47
CA LEU A 506 14.41 1.23 -26.48
C LEU A 506 15.68 0.63 -27.11
N PRO A 507 16.87 1.01 -26.63
CA PRO A 507 18.15 0.51 -27.15
C PRO A 507 18.39 -0.96 -26.78
N GLU A 508 19.20 -1.66 -27.59
CA GLU A 508 19.60 -3.07 -27.35
C GLU A 508 20.56 -3.24 -26.17
#